data_AF-A0A1B1USY8-F1
#
_entry.id   AF-A0A1B1USY8-F1
#
_cell.length_a   1.000
_cell.length_b   1.000
_cell.length_c   1.000
_cell.angle_alpha   90.00
_cell.angle_beta   90.00
_cell.angle_gamma   90.00
#
_symmetry.space_group_name_H-M   'P 1'
#
loop_
_entity.id
_entity.type
_entity.pdbx_description
1 polymer ?
#
loop_
_entity_poly.entity_id
_entity_poly.type
_entity_poly.pdbx_seq_one_letter_code
_entity_poly.pdbx_strand_id
1 'polypeptide(L)'
;MPGDSVTSLLQAVGFSDGPDGGLGIVMSALAGIAAALAVAIMLSVHFHSGHRGRHDLVKHGLAASAVLVLLAFAISDIRHAAQAYLGLNPAKPAVEFEIRLPKATLTTAADIQIELLTDRNQKLAKVQEALASTADGRSILRGTVTLDYRTTERMMVLNLPGRTQSTFRLRLPASPSRSDQFGPWHLADGIVAANGGTVTSEIHDAFAIRYRVL
;
A
#
# COMPACT_ATOMS: atom_id res chain seq x y z
N MET A 1 -31.74 -42.77 17.39
CA MET A 1 -31.35 -41.46 17.96
C MET A 1 -30.17 -40.92 17.15
N PRO A 2 -30.32 -39.83 16.38
CA PRO A 2 -29.23 -39.20 15.64
C PRO A 2 -28.82 -37.89 16.33
N GLY A 3 -27.61 -37.83 16.90
CA GLY A 3 -27.11 -36.69 17.67
C GLY A 3 -25.73 -36.18 17.26
N ASP A 4 -25.08 -36.78 16.25
CA ASP A 4 -23.64 -36.57 16.02
C ASP A 4 -23.30 -35.69 14.81
N SER A 5 -24.30 -35.11 14.13
CA SER A 5 -24.05 -34.29 12.93
C SER A 5 -23.83 -32.80 13.22
N VAL A 6 -24.16 -32.33 14.43
CA VAL A 6 -24.08 -30.90 14.78
C VAL A 6 -22.71 -30.52 15.37
N THR A 7 -22.01 -31.48 15.97
CA THR A 7 -20.70 -31.24 16.60
C THR A 7 -19.57 -31.14 15.58
N SER A 8 -19.69 -31.80 14.42
CA SER A 8 -18.68 -31.77 13.36
C SER A 8 -18.69 -30.47 12.53
N LEU A 9 -19.86 -29.82 12.41
CA LEU A 9 -19.99 -28.54 11.70
C LEU A 9 -19.42 -27.35 12.48
N LEU A 10 -19.34 -27.47 13.81
CA LEU A 10 -18.70 -26.47 14.66
C LEU A 10 -17.17 -26.60 14.70
N GLN A 11 -16.62 -27.73 14.27
CA GLN A 11 -15.17 -27.96 14.24
C GLN A 11 -14.53 -27.58 12.90
N ALA A 12 -15.31 -27.45 11.82
CA ALA A 12 -14.84 -27.00 10.50
C ALA A 12 -14.71 -25.47 10.37
N VAL A 13 -15.30 -24.71 11.30
CA VAL A 13 -15.06 -23.26 11.46
C VAL A 13 -13.95 -23.12 12.48
N GLY A 14 -12.72 -23.06 11.99
CA GLY A 14 -11.48 -23.17 12.77
C GLY A 14 -11.44 -22.32 14.04
N PHE A 15 -11.66 -22.97 15.17
CA PHE A 15 -11.20 -22.53 16.48
C PHE A 15 -9.91 -23.31 16.80
N SER A 16 -8.80 -22.93 16.17
CA SER A 16 -7.48 -23.36 16.58
C SER A 16 -7.00 -22.47 17.72
N ASP A 17 -6.85 -23.09 18.88
CA ASP A 17 -6.40 -22.51 20.14
C ASP A 17 -4.96 -21.94 20.00
N GLY A 18 -4.80 -20.63 20.18
CA GLY A 18 -3.53 -19.92 20.03
C GLY A 18 -3.57 -18.57 20.76
N PRO A 19 -2.64 -18.25 21.70
CA PRO A 19 -2.91 -17.23 22.72
C PRO A 19 -2.85 -15.77 22.27
N ASP A 20 -2.36 -15.43 21.07
CA ASP A 20 -2.11 -14.03 20.71
C ASP A 20 -2.60 -13.68 19.30
N GLY A 21 -3.65 -12.85 19.23
CA GLY A 21 -3.95 -12.01 18.06
C GLY A 21 -5.21 -12.32 17.25
N GLY A 22 -5.93 -13.43 17.51
CA GLY A 22 -7.12 -13.80 16.72
C GLY A 22 -8.44 -13.15 17.17
N LEU A 23 -8.58 -12.84 18.47
CA LEU A 23 -9.87 -12.45 19.06
C LEU A 23 -10.35 -11.04 18.68
N GLY A 24 -9.44 -10.12 18.30
CA GLY A 24 -9.82 -8.74 17.97
C GLY A 24 -10.54 -8.61 16.62
N ILE A 25 -10.12 -9.39 15.62
CA ILE A 25 -10.64 -9.29 14.25
C ILE A 25 -11.97 -10.03 14.12
N VAL A 26 -12.11 -11.18 14.79
CA VAL A 26 -13.35 -11.96 14.76
C VAL A 26 -14.46 -11.26 15.56
N MET A 27 -14.15 -10.62 16.70
CA MET A 27 -15.15 -9.89 17.48
C MET A 27 -15.65 -8.62 16.77
N SER A 28 -14.80 -7.95 15.97
CA SER A 28 -15.21 -6.77 15.19
C SER A 28 -16.08 -7.15 13.99
N ALA A 29 -15.79 -8.27 13.32
CA ALA A 29 -16.61 -8.76 12.21
C ALA A 29 -17.97 -9.30 12.71
N LEU A 30 -17.98 -10.01 13.84
CA LEU A 30 -19.20 -10.56 14.44
C LEU A 30 -20.12 -9.46 14.99
N ALA A 31 -19.54 -8.41 15.60
CA ALA A 31 -20.29 -7.24 16.08
C ALA A 31 -20.94 -6.45 14.92
N GLY A 32 -20.25 -6.33 13.78
CA GLY A 32 -20.80 -5.68 12.58
C GLY A 32 -22.00 -6.43 12.00
N ILE A 33 -21.93 -7.76 11.95
CA ILE A 33 -23.04 -8.61 11.46
C ILE A 33 -24.22 -8.57 12.44
N ALA A 34 -23.97 -8.61 13.75
CA ALA A 34 -25.02 -8.51 14.77
C ALA A 34 -25.74 -7.16 14.75
N ALA A 35 -25.00 -6.05 14.56
CA ALA A 35 -25.58 -4.73 14.40
C ALA A 35 -26.42 -4.63 13.13
N ALA A 36 -25.94 -5.17 12.01
CA ALA A 36 -26.69 -5.20 10.76
C ALA A 36 -27.99 -6.02 10.86
N LEU A 37 -27.95 -7.17 11.55
CA LEU A 37 -29.13 -8.00 11.83
C LEU A 37 -30.12 -7.29 12.75
N ALA A 38 -29.66 -6.63 13.81
CA ALA A 38 -30.52 -5.87 14.71
C ALA A 38 -31.23 -4.72 13.97
N VAL A 39 -30.51 -4.00 13.11
CA VAL A 39 -31.08 -2.95 12.26
C VAL A 39 -32.06 -3.53 11.24
N ALA A 40 -31.75 -4.67 10.60
CA ALA A 40 -32.64 -5.32 9.64
C ALA A 40 -33.93 -5.85 10.27
N ILE A 41 -33.85 -6.41 11.49
CA ILE A 41 -35.01 -6.87 12.27
C ILE A 41 -35.85 -5.66 12.68
N MET A 42 -35.21 -4.60 13.20
CA MET A 42 -35.92 -3.40 13.62
C MET A 42 -36.61 -2.73 12.43
N LEU A 43 -35.96 -2.68 11.26
CA LEU A 43 -36.50 -2.17 10.02
C LEU A 43 -37.66 -3.04 9.50
N SER A 44 -37.56 -4.36 9.60
CA SER A 44 -38.63 -5.29 9.19
C SER A 44 -39.88 -5.18 10.07
N VAL A 45 -39.70 -5.06 11.39
CA VAL A 45 -40.81 -4.79 12.33
C VAL A 45 -41.42 -3.40 12.07
N HIS A 46 -40.58 -2.44 11.66
CA HIS A 46 -41.01 -1.09 11.32
C HIS A 46 -41.88 -1.02 10.06
N PHE A 47 -41.52 -1.75 9.01
CA PHE A 47 -42.30 -1.82 7.77
C PHE A 47 -43.62 -2.59 7.93
N HIS A 48 -43.75 -3.43 8.97
CA HIS A 48 -44.96 -4.21 9.22
C HIS A 48 -46.03 -3.50 10.07
N SER A 49 -45.74 -2.30 10.62
CA SER A 49 -46.69 -1.55 11.45
C SER A 49 -47.28 -0.35 10.68
N GLY A 50 -48.59 -0.39 10.45
CA GLY A 50 -49.36 0.45 9.53
C GLY A 50 -49.32 1.98 9.74
N HIS A 51 -49.70 2.70 8.67
CA HIS A 51 -49.30 4.07 8.33
C HIS A 51 -50.29 5.18 8.75
N ARG A 52 -49.77 6.35 9.15
CA ARG A 52 -50.16 7.75 8.78
C ARG A 52 -49.76 8.77 9.87
N GLY A 53 -48.82 9.68 9.60
CA GLY A 53 -48.60 10.86 10.45
C GLY A 53 -47.17 11.42 10.41
N ARG A 54 -47.00 12.68 10.87
CA ARG A 54 -45.74 13.48 10.93
C ARG A 54 -44.49 12.73 11.41
N HIS A 55 -44.67 11.63 12.15
CA HIS A 55 -43.61 10.69 12.51
C HIS A 55 -42.88 10.10 11.28
N ASP A 56 -43.52 10.03 10.12
CA ASP A 56 -42.94 9.47 8.90
C ASP A 56 -41.80 10.34 8.33
N LEU A 57 -41.93 11.67 8.41
CA LEU A 57 -40.87 12.60 8.00
C LEU A 57 -39.64 12.46 8.91
N VAL A 58 -39.86 12.28 10.22
CA VAL A 58 -38.79 12.04 11.20
C VAL A 58 -38.12 10.68 10.95
N LYS A 59 -38.90 9.65 10.62
CA LYS A 59 -38.40 8.29 10.32
C LYS A 59 -37.62 8.24 9.01
N HIS A 60 -38.08 8.92 7.97
CA HIS A 60 -37.36 9.05 6.70
C HIS A 60 -36.07 9.85 6.88
N GLY A 61 -36.10 10.90 7.71
CA GLY A 61 -34.89 11.64 8.11
C GLY A 61 -33.89 10.75 8.85
N LEU A 62 -34.36 9.93 9.80
CA LEU A 62 -33.52 9.00 10.54
C LEU A 62 -32.92 7.92 9.62
N ALA A 63 -33.73 7.35 8.73
CA ALA A 63 -33.28 6.36 7.75
C ALA A 63 -32.24 6.96 6.78
N ALA A 64 -32.48 8.16 6.27
CA ALA A 64 -31.53 8.87 5.42
C ALA A 64 -30.22 9.17 6.19
N SER A 65 -30.31 9.56 7.46
CA SER A 65 -29.12 9.79 8.29
C SER A 65 -28.32 8.51 8.52
N ALA A 66 -29.00 7.37 8.75
CA ALA A 66 -28.35 6.08 8.92
C ALA A 66 -27.63 5.65 7.63
N VAL A 67 -28.26 5.85 6.47
CA VAL A 67 -27.63 5.58 5.17
C VAL A 67 -26.42 6.50 4.95
N LEU A 68 -26.50 7.79 5.30
CA LEU A 68 -25.37 8.71 5.19
C LEU A 68 -24.21 8.33 6.11
N VAL A 69 -24.49 7.89 7.34
CA VAL A 69 -23.46 7.41 8.28
C VAL A 69 -22.79 6.16 7.73
N LEU A 70 -23.56 5.20 7.21
CA LEU A 70 -23.02 3.99 6.58
C LEU A 70 -22.17 4.31 5.35
N LEU A 71 -22.62 5.25 4.52
CA LEU A 71 -21.87 5.70 3.34
C LEU A 71 -20.56 6.38 3.75
N ALA A 72 -20.60 7.27 4.74
CA ALA A 72 -19.40 7.93 5.27
C ALA A 72 -18.41 6.93 5.88
N PHE A 73 -18.92 5.92 6.62
CA PHE A 73 -18.12 4.83 7.15
C PHE A 73 -17.46 4.03 6.02
N ALA A 74 -18.21 3.62 5.00
CA ALA A 74 -17.69 2.88 3.85
C ALA A 74 -16.63 3.68 3.09
N ILE A 75 -16.86 4.98 2.85
CA ILE A 75 -15.88 5.86 2.22
C ILE A 75 -14.61 5.96 3.09
N SER A 76 -14.76 6.11 4.40
CA SER A 76 -13.63 6.19 5.33
C SER A 76 -12.84 4.89 5.38
N ASP A 77 -13.51 3.75 5.42
CA ASP A 77 -12.91 2.42 5.43
C ASP A 77 -12.13 2.15 4.13
N ILE A 78 -12.76 2.40 2.97
CA ILE A 78 -12.10 2.31 1.66
C ILE A 78 -10.91 3.27 1.60
N ARG A 79 -11.02 4.49 2.13
CA ARG A 79 -9.91 5.45 2.16
C ARG A 79 -8.77 4.94 3.04
N HIS A 80 -9.06 4.36 4.20
CA HIS A 80 -8.05 3.79 5.08
C HIS A 80 -7.38 2.55 4.48
N ALA A 81 -8.17 1.63 3.91
CA ALA A 81 -7.66 0.47 3.19
C ALA A 81 -6.82 0.90 1.99
N ALA A 82 -7.32 1.84 1.19
CA ALA A 82 -6.59 2.43 0.08
C ALA A 82 -5.29 3.08 0.59
N GLN A 83 -5.28 3.86 1.67
CA GLN A 83 -4.05 4.42 2.23
C GLN A 83 -3.05 3.34 2.66
N ALA A 84 -3.51 2.22 3.22
CA ALA A 84 -2.66 1.09 3.58
C ALA A 84 -2.09 0.37 2.35
N TYR A 85 -2.92 0.09 1.33
CA TYR A 85 -2.52 -0.50 0.06
C TYR A 85 -1.62 0.44 -0.76
N LEU A 86 -1.91 1.74 -0.70
CA LEU A 86 -1.20 2.81 -1.41
C LEU A 86 0.04 3.29 -0.64
N GLY A 87 0.29 2.78 0.56
CA GLY A 87 1.45 3.16 1.37
C GLY A 87 1.45 4.62 1.87
N LEU A 88 0.28 5.26 1.89
CA LEU A 88 0.08 6.63 2.37
C LEU A 88 -0.19 6.68 3.88
N ASN A 89 0.01 5.58 4.59
CA ASN A 89 -0.14 5.55 6.04
C ASN A 89 1.05 6.27 6.70
N PRO A 90 0.84 7.44 7.34
CA PRO A 90 1.92 8.21 7.98
C PRO A 90 2.57 7.49 9.17
N ALA A 91 1.97 6.39 9.65
CA ALA A 91 2.55 5.57 10.71
C ALA A 91 3.72 4.69 10.22
N LYS A 92 3.87 4.50 8.90
CA LYS A 92 4.95 3.68 8.33
C LYS A 92 5.95 4.58 7.61
N PRO A 93 7.26 4.48 7.92
CA PRO A 93 8.28 5.27 7.26
C PRO A 93 8.30 4.94 5.77
N ALA A 94 8.32 5.96 4.92
CA ALA A 94 8.45 5.80 3.48
C ALA A 94 9.72 6.45 2.99
N VAL A 95 10.24 5.99 1.85
CA VAL A 95 11.40 6.58 1.19
C VAL A 95 10.93 7.19 -0.10
N GLU A 96 11.19 8.48 -0.24
CA GLU A 96 11.12 9.16 -1.51
C GLU A 96 12.49 9.17 -2.14
N PHE A 97 12.57 8.75 -3.40
CA PHE A 97 13.81 8.65 -4.14
C PHE A 97 13.73 9.41 -5.45
N GLU A 98 14.90 9.82 -5.91
CA GLU A 98 15.14 10.39 -7.21
C GLU A 98 16.28 9.63 -7.87
N ILE A 99 16.04 9.11 -9.06
CA ILE A 99 17.03 8.39 -9.85
C ILE A 99 17.32 9.21 -11.10
N ARG A 100 18.59 9.54 -11.29
CA ARG A 100 19.10 10.17 -12.50
C ARG A 100 19.33 9.09 -13.56
N LEU A 101 18.72 9.29 -14.72
CA LEU A 101 18.84 8.41 -15.88
C LEU A 101 19.87 8.97 -16.89
N PRO A 102 20.50 8.09 -17.71
CA PRO A 102 21.35 8.53 -18.81
C PRO A 102 20.56 9.34 -19.86
N LYS A 103 21.23 10.28 -20.52
CA LYS A 103 20.61 11.13 -21.56
C LYS A 103 19.99 10.33 -22.72
N ALA A 104 20.55 9.15 -23.02
CA ALA A 104 20.07 8.28 -24.08
C ALA A 104 18.80 7.48 -23.73
N THR A 105 18.33 7.57 -22.48
CA THR A 105 17.26 6.74 -21.93
C THR A 105 15.98 7.56 -21.78
N LEU A 106 15.41 7.98 -22.91
CA LEU A 106 14.08 8.56 -23.00
C LEU A 106 13.05 7.41 -23.05
N THR A 107 12.85 6.76 -21.92
CA THR A 107 11.74 5.81 -21.75
C THR A 107 10.63 6.54 -21.00
N THR A 108 9.37 6.38 -21.43
CA THR A 108 8.21 6.90 -20.69
C THR A 108 8.24 6.30 -19.28
N ALA A 109 8.04 7.12 -18.24
CA ALA A 109 8.12 6.66 -16.86
C ALA A 109 7.17 5.48 -16.55
N ALA A 110 6.08 5.35 -17.33
CA ALA A 110 5.13 4.25 -17.25
C ALA A 110 5.73 2.86 -17.53
N ASP A 111 6.77 2.78 -18.36
CA ASP A 111 7.40 1.50 -18.72
C ASP A 111 8.56 1.15 -17.76
N ILE A 112 8.88 2.04 -16.82
CA ILE A 112 9.99 1.85 -15.87
C ILE A 112 9.45 1.20 -14.61
N GLN A 113 9.98 0.03 -14.27
CA GLN A 113 9.64 -0.66 -13.04
C GLN A 113 10.76 -0.50 -12.01
N ILE A 114 10.37 -0.14 -10.79
CA ILE A 114 11.30 0.02 -9.69
C ILE A 114 10.80 -0.82 -8.53
N GLU A 115 11.69 -1.61 -7.95
CA GLU A 115 11.37 -2.53 -6.89
C GLU A 115 12.30 -2.32 -5.70
N LEU A 116 11.75 -2.42 -4.51
CA LEU A 116 12.49 -2.50 -3.26
C LEU A 116 12.54 -3.96 -2.84
N LEU A 117 13.75 -4.52 -2.82
CA LEU A 117 14.06 -5.83 -2.30
C LEU A 117 14.64 -5.67 -0.90
N THR A 118 14.10 -6.43 0.03
CA THR A 118 14.63 -6.60 1.38
C THR A 118 14.85 -8.07 1.68
N ASP A 119 15.40 -8.38 2.85
CA ASP A 119 15.52 -9.75 3.37
C ASP A 119 14.17 -10.44 3.60
N ARG A 120 13.07 -9.69 3.70
CA ARG A 120 11.74 -10.21 4.04
C ARG A 120 10.66 -10.00 2.98
N ASN A 121 10.84 -9.03 2.09
CA ASN A 121 9.83 -8.70 1.09
C ASN A 121 10.42 -8.07 -0.18
N GLN A 122 9.63 -8.17 -1.25
CA GLN A 122 9.82 -7.44 -2.49
C GLN A 122 8.59 -6.55 -2.71
N LYS A 123 8.81 -5.27 -3.01
CA LYS A 123 7.73 -4.30 -3.15
C LYS A 123 7.96 -3.35 -4.32
N LEU A 124 6.96 -3.16 -5.17
CA LEU A 124 7.04 -2.22 -6.28
C LEU A 124 6.91 -0.78 -5.77
N ALA A 125 7.80 0.09 -6.23
CA ALA A 125 7.81 1.50 -5.91
C ALA A 125 6.84 2.26 -6.81
N LYS A 126 6.22 3.31 -6.26
CA LYS A 126 5.38 4.21 -7.04
C LYS A 126 6.25 5.21 -7.76
N VAL A 127 6.21 5.18 -9.07
CA VAL A 127 6.97 6.07 -9.94
C VAL A 127 6.05 7.22 -10.36
N GLN A 128 6.54 8.47 -10.29
CA GLN A 128 5.82 9.58 -10.89
C GLN A 128 5.94 9.49 -12.42
N GLU A 129 4.82 9.63 -13.12
CA GLU A 129 4.76 9.58 -14.59
C GLU A 129 5.53 10.73 -15.24
N ALA A 130 5.67 11.86 -14.54
CA ALA A 130 6.44 13.01 -15.00
C ALA A 130 7.93 12.84 -14.68
N LEU A 131 8.76 12.79 -15.72
CA LEU A 131 10.21 12.90 -15.62
C LEU A 131 10.59 14.37 -15.43
N ALA A 132 11.33 14.68 -14.36
CA ALA A 132 11.90 16.01 -14.18
C ALA A 132 13.21 16.12 -14.98
N SER A 133 13.47 17.25 -15.64
CA SER A 133 14.76 17.47 -16.29
C SER A 133 15.74 18.17 -15.34
N THR A 134 16.96 17.66 -15.27
CA THR A 134 18.10 18.33 -14.61
C THR A 134 18.64 19.43 -15.53
N ALA A 135 19.24 20.49 -14.96
CA ALA A 135 19.95 21.53 -15.70
C ALA A 135 21.01 20.97 -16.69
N ASP A 136 21.62 19.82 -16.35
CA ASP A 136 22.56 19.08 -17.19
C ASP A 136 21.91 18.38 -18.41
N GLY A 137 20.59 18.46 -18.58
CA GLY A 137 19.82 17.79 -19.63
C GLY A 137 19.58 16.29 -19.39
N ARG A 138 19.71 15.82 -18.14
CA ARG A 138 19.42 14.42 -17.74
C ARG A 138 18.03 14.31 -17.14
N SER A 139 17.35 13.19 -17.41
CA SER A 139 16.04 12.91 -16.82
C SER A 139 16.19 12.38 -15.39
N ILE A 140 15.38 12.91 -14.47
CA ILE A 140 15.21 12.44 -13.10
C ILE A 140 13.86 11.76 -13.01
N LEU A 141 13.90 10.51 -12.56
CA LEU A 141 12.74 9.72 -12.19
C LEU A 141 12.53 9.86 -10.69
N ARG A 142 11.36 10.34 -10.29
CA ARG A 142 11.00 10.43 -8.87
C ARG A 142 10.00 9.36 -8.52
N GLY A 143 10.09 8.85 -7.29
CA GLY A 143 9.14 7.87 -6.80
C GLY A 143 9.18 7.71 -5.29
N THR A 144 8.24 6.92 -4.79
CA THR A 144 8.07 6.65 -3.36
C THR A 144 7.87 5.16 -3.11
N VAL A 145 8.49 4.64 -2.06
CA VAL A 145 8.29 3.26 -1.60
C VAL A 145 8.22 3.21 -0.08
N THR A 146 7.26 2.47 0.47
CA THR A 146 7.14 2.31 1.93
C THR A 146 8.10 1.27 2.46
N LEU A 147 8.63 1.52 3.66
CA LEU A 147 9.46 0.57 4.40
C LEU A 147 8.58 -0.18 5.40
N ASP A 148 8.12 -1.37 5.02
CA ASP A 148 7.26 -2.20 5.89
C ASP A 148 8.04 -2.92 7.01
N TYR A 149 9.35 -3.14 6.81
CA TYR A 149 10.20 -3.89 7.73
C TYR A 149 11.41 -3.06 8.19
N ARG A 150 11.78 -3.25 9.46
CA ARG A 150 12.97 -2.64 10.08
C ARG A 150 14.21 -3.48 9.79
N THR A 151 14.81 -3.26 8.64
CA THR A 151 16.00 -3.98 8.15
C THR A 151 17.01 -3.01 7.59
N THR A 152 18.31 -3.28 7.68
CA THR A 152 19.33 -2.45 7.01
C THR A 152 19.57 -2.88 5.57
N GLU A 153 19.23 -4.12 5.23
CA GLU A 153 19.43 -4.66 3.89
C GLU A 153 18.25 -4.29 2.99
N ARG A 154 18.47 -3.24 2.21
CA ARG A 154 17.48 -2.67 1.30
C ARG A 154 18.14 -2.39 -0.04
N MET A 155 17.68 -3.06 -1.07
CA MET A 155 18.18 -2.92 -2.44
C MET A 155 17.05 -2.43 -3.34
N MET A 156 17.23 -1.28 -3.97
CA MET A 156 16.38 -0.82 -5.04
C MET A 156 16.88 -1.37 -6.37
N VAL A 157 15.97 -1.98 -7.13
CA VAL A 157 16.23 -2.51 -8.45
C VAL A 157 15.42 -1.69 -9.44
N LEU A 158 16.12 -1.02 -10.35
CA LEU A 158 15.56 -0.29 -11.47
C LEU A 158 15.61 -1.20 -12.70
N ASN A 159 14.45 -1.53 -13.24
CA ASN A 159 14.30 -2.29 -14.47
C ASN A 159 13.90 -1.35 -15.62
N LEU A 160 14.83 -1.19 -16.57
CA LEU A 160 14.56 -0.47 -17.81
C LEU A 160 14.27 -1.49 -18.93
N PRO A 161 13.08 -1.47 -19.55
CA PRO A 161 12.69 -2.47 -20.52
C PRO A 161 13.66 -2.50 -21.71
N GLY A 162 14.18 -3.69 -22.01
CA GLY A 162 15.08 -3.94 -23.13
C GLY A 162 16.47 -3.31 -23.03
N ARG A 163 16.88 -2.77 -21.86
CA ARG A 163 18.14 -2.04 -21.72
C ARG A 163 19.03 -2.56 -20.60
N THR A 164 18.80 -2.09 -19.37
CA THR A 164 19.69 -2.32 -18.25
C THR A 164 18.89 -2.45 -16.96
N GLN A 165 19.27 -3.41 -16.13
CA GLN A 165 18.85 -3.48 -14.75
C GLN A 165 19.93 -2.81 -13.90
N SER A 166 19.55 -1.83 -13.09
CA SER A 166 20.49 -1.14 -12.19
C SER A 166 20.08 -1.37 -10.75
N THR A 167 21.03 -1.69 -9.88
CA THR A 167 20.80 -1.94 -8.47
C THR A 167 21.43 -0.85 -7.62
N PHE A 168 20.72 -0.43 -6.58
CA PHE A 168 21.14 0.60 -5.64
C PHE A 168 20.86 0.14 -4.22
N ARG A 169 21.87 0.15 -3.34
CA ARG A 169 21.73 -0.17 -1.93
C ARG A 169 21.37 1.10 -1.16
N LEU A 170 20.21 1.07 -0.49
CA LEU A 170 19.78 2.16 0.37
C LEU A 170 20.52 2.08 1.71
N ARG A 171 21.40 3.05 1.97
CA ARG A 171 22.27 3.12 3.15
C ARG A 171 21.54 3.75 4.34
N LEU A 172 20.38 3.18 4.67
CA LEU A 172 19.51 3.65 5.74
C LEU A 172 19.61 2.71 6.95
N PRO A 173 19.57 3.22 8.19
CA PRO A 173 19.51 2.38 9.38
C PRO A 173 18.21 1.56 9.41
N ALA A 174 18.13 0.53 10.26
CA ALA A 174 16.94 -0.32 10.37
C ALA A 174 15.67 0.48 10.72
N SER A 175 15.81 1.55 11.52
CA SER A 175 14.75 2.52 11.83
C SER A 175 15.21 3.92 11.41
N PRO A 176 14.98 4.32 10.15
CA PRO A 176 15.38 5.64 9.66
C PRO A 176 14.48 6.74 10.24
N SER A 177 15.10 7.88 10.53
CA SER A 177 14.39 9.09 10.95
C SER A 177 13.93 9.88 9.73
N ARG A 178 12.77 10.55 9.83
CA ARG A 178 12.24 11.44 8.80
C ARG A 178 13.25 12.56 8.50
N SER A 179 13.37 12.92 7.22
CA SER A 179 14.19 14.03 6.74
C SER A 179 13.48 14.75 5.60
N ASP A 180 13.36 16.06 5.71
CA ASP A 180 12.80 16.89 4.64
C ASP A 180 13.80 17.12 3.49
N GLN A 181 15.09 16.89 3.71
CA GLN A 181 16.14 17.07 2.72
C GLN A 181 16.56 15.73 2.11
N PHE A 182 16.82 15.74 0.80
CA PHE A 182 17.45 14.63 0.09
C PHE A 182 18.91 14.49 0.50
N GLY A 183 19.34 13.24 0.69
CA GLY A 183 20.75 12.90 0.89
C GLY A 183 21.62 13.15 -0.35
N PRO A 184 22.92 12.84 -0.25
CA PRO A 184 23.85 12.93 -1.38
C PRO A 184 23.48 11.93 -2.48
N TRP A 185 23.97 12.19 -3.69
CA TRP A 185 23.86 11.25 -4.81
C TRP A 185 24.79 10.05 -4.61
N HIS A 186 24.25 8.87 -4.84
CA HIS A 186 24.97 7.60 -4.81
C HIS A 186 24.91 6.95 -6.20
N LEU A 187 26.04 6.46 -6.71
CA LEU A 187 26.07 5.71 -7.97
C LEU A 187 25.38 4.35 -7.82
N ALA A 188 25.06 3.72 -8.94
CA ALA A 188 24.57 2.34 -8.93
C ALA A 188 25.62 1.41 -8.28
N ASP A 189 25.18 0.47 -7.44
CA ASP A 189 26.09 -0.55 -6.90
C ASP A 189 26.33 -1.69 -7.90
N GLY A 190 25.38 -1.89 -8.83
CA GLY A 190 25.51 -2.84 -9.92
C GLY A 190 24.66 -2.47 -11.13
N ILE A 191 25.14 -2.82 -12.32
CA ILE A 191 24.38 -2.65 -13.57
C ILE A 191 24.55 -3.93 -14.38
N VAL A 192 23.42 -4.50 -14.81
CA VAL A 192 23.36 -5.67 -15.69
C VAL A 192 22.75 -5.22 -17.01
N ALA A 193 23.49 -5.37 -18.11
CA ALA A 193 22.97 -5.11 -19.44
C ALA A 193 22.03 -6.25 -19.88
N ALA A 194 20.88 -5.91 -20.46
CA ALA A 194 19.85 -6.87 -20.87
C ALA A 194 20.36 -7.92 -21.88
N ASN A 195 21.38 -7.55 -22.69
CA ASN A 195 21.95 -8.43 -23.72
C ASN A 195 23.32 -9.02 -23.31
N GLY A 196 23.72 -8.94 -22.05
CA GLY A 196 25.05 -9.39 -21.59
C GLY A 196 26.22 -8.56 -22.16
N GLY A 197 25.93 -7.38 -22.71
CA GLY A 197 26.94 -6.45 -23.20
C GLY A 197 27.79 -5.86 -22.08
N THR A 198 28.96 -5.33 -22.43
CA THR A 198 29.85 -4.67 -21.47
C THR A 198 29.26 -3.34 -20.99
N VAL A 199 29.12 -3.19 -19.67
CA VAL A 199 28.75 -1.92 -19.05
C VAL A 199 30.00 -1.04 -19.01
N THR A 200 29.97 0.10 -19.69
CA THR A 200 31.06 1.08 -19.64
C THR A 200 30.94 1.93 -18.37
N SER A 201 32.07 2.43 -17.87
CA SER A 201 32.09 3.34 -16.71
C SER A 201 31.25 4.60 -16.95
N GLU A 202 31.18 5.10 -18.19
CA GLU A 202 30.34 6.24 -18.55
C GLU A 202 28.85 5.98 -18.33
N ILE A 203 28.37 4.77 -18.65
CA ILE A 203 26.98 4.36 -18.39
C ILE A 203 26.77 4.25 -16.88
N HIS A 204 27.74 3.69 -16.16
CA HIS A 204 27.67 3.55 -14.71
C HIS A 204 27.56 4.90 -13.99
N ASP A 205 28.39 5.86 -14.37
CA ASP A 205 28.41 7.21 -13.79
C ASP A 205 27.15 8.02 -14.15
N ALA A 206 26.42 7.62 -15.19
CA ALA A 206 25.16 8.25 -15.56
C ALA A 206 24.04 7.93 -14.55
N PHE A 207 24.03 6.72 -13.99
CA PHE A 207 23.05 6.26 -13.01
C PHE A 207 23.41 6.70 -11.60
N ALA A 208 22.52 7.48 -10.98
CA ALA A 208 22.67 7.87 -9.59
C ALA A 208 21.32 7.94 -8.89
N ILE A 209 21.28 7.59 -7.60
CA ILE A 209 20.12 7.71 -6.74
C ILE A 209 20.39 8.67 -5.59
N ARG A 210 19.39 9.46 -5.22
CA ARG A 210 19.33 10.12 -3.91
C ARG A 210 17.97 9.86 -3.29
N TYR A 211 17.87 9.94 -1.98
CA TYR A 211 16.64 9.62 -1.28
C TYR A 211 16.49 10.42 0.01
N ARG A 212 15.24 10.54 0.48
CA ARG A 212 14.87 11.07 1.80
C ARG A 212 13.78 10.21 2.42
N VAL A 213 13.64 10.32 3.73
CA VAL A 213 12.69 9.53 4.51
C VAL A 213 11.49 10.42 4.84
N LEU A 214 10.31 9.99 4.42
CA LEU A 214 9.01 10.60 4.71
C LEU A 214 8.39 10.01 5.98
#